data_AF-A0A358DAS1-F1
#
_entry.id   AF-A0A358DAS1-F1
#
_cell.length_a   1.000
_cell.length_b   1.000
_cell.length_c   1.000
_cell.angle_alpha   90.00
_cell.angle_beta   90.00
_cell.angle_gamma   90.00
#
_symmetry.space_group_name_H-M   'P 1'
#
loop_
_entity.id
_entity.type
_entity.pdbx_description
1 polymer ?
#
loop_
_entity_poly.entity_id
_entity_poly.type
_entity_poly.pdbx_seq_one_letter_code
_entity_poly.pdbx_strand_id
1 'polypeptide(L)' 'TEERRKEFVKLVRAKAEDAKVHVRGIRRKAKDDLDALKSDIGEDELARAEKELDALTRAHVDQIDEALKRKEAELLEV' A
#
# COMPACT_ATOMS: atom_id res chain seq x y z
N THR A 1 7.07 30.02 0.21
CA THR A 1 7.61 30.29 1.57
C THR A 1 7.86 28.96 2.25
N GLU A 2 8.77 28.92 3.23
CA GLU A 2 9.07 27.69 3.97
C GLU A 2 7.86 27.14 4.73
N GLU A 3 7.03 28.02 5.29
CA GLU A 3 5.81 27.62 6.01
C GLU A 3 4.82 26.84 5.13
N ARG A 4 4.57 27.30 3.89
CA ARG A 4 3.72 26.56 2.94
C ARG A 4 4.30 25.20 2.55
N ARG A 5 5.63 25.09 2.44
CA ARG A 5 6.28 23.79 2.16
C ARG A 5 6.04 22.80 3.31
N LYS A 6 6.16 23.25 4.56
CA LYS A 6 5.85 22.44 5.76
C LYS A 6 4.39 21.97 5.79
N GLU A 7 3.44 22.80 5.37
CA GLU A 7 2.03 22.40 5.23
C GLU A 7 1.84 21.32 4.16
N PHE A 8 2.46 21.48 2.99
CA PHE A 8 2.40 20.48 1.93
C PHE A 8 3.02 19.14 2.34
N VAL A 9 4.12 19.15 3.10
CA VAL A 9 4.72 17.92 3.67
C VAL A 9 3.71 17.17 4.54
N LYS A 10 2.95 17.87 5.39
CA LYS A 10 1.89 17.23 6.21
C LYS A 10 0.80 16.62 5.34
N LEU A 11 0.38 17.33 4.29
CA LEU A 11 -0.66 16.86 3.36
C LEU A 11 -0.22 15.59 2.61
N VAL A 12 1.02 15.53 2.11
CA VAL A 12 1.49 14.34 1.38
C VAL A 12 1.65 13.12 2.28
N ARG A 13 2.05 13.32 3.54
CA ARG A 13 2.07 12.25 4.56
C ARG A 13 0.68 11.65 4.79
N ALA A 14 -0.32 12.51 4.99
CA ALA A 14 -1.70 12.06 5.16
C ALA A 14 -2.18 11.24 3.94
N LYS A 15 -1.91 11.73 2.72
CA LYS A 15 -2.24 11.01 1.48
C LYS A 15 -1.56 9.65 1.37
N ALA A 16 -0.29 9.55 1.76
CA ALA A 16 0.43 8.28 1.75
C ALA A 16 -0.17 7.27 2.74
N GLU A 17 -0.52 7.72 3.94
CA GLU A 17 -1.18 6.85 4.92
C GLU A 17 -2.57 6.40 4.46
N ASP A 18 -3.38 7.30 3.89
CA ASP A 18 -4.68 6.95 3.30
C ASP A 18 -4.51 5.89 2.19
N ALA A 19 -3.52 6.07 1.30
CA ALA A 19 -3.23 5.11 0.24
C ALA A 19 -2.85 3.73 0.79
N LYS A 20 -2.00 3.67 1.83
CA LYS A 20 -1.66 2.40 2.49
C LYS A 20 -2.88 1.74 3.14
N VAL A 21 -3.78 2.52 3.76
CA VAL A 21 -5.04 2.01 4.32
C VAL A 21 -5.91 1.40 3.22
N HIS A 22 -6.04 2.06 2.06
CA HIS A 22 -6.77 1.52 0.91
C HIS A 22 -6.16 0.20 0.40
N VAL A 23 -4.84 0.13 0.23
CA VAL A 23 -4.14 -1.11 -0.19
C VAL A 23 -4.43 -2.25 0.79
N ARG A 24 -4.35 -2.00 2.10
CA ARG A 24 -4.68 -3.00 3.13
C ARG A 24 -6.15 -3.42 3.11
N GLY A 25 -7.05 -2.49 2.79
CA GLY A 25 -8.47 -2.76 2.59
C GLY A 25 -8.72 -3.71 1.43
N ILE A 26 -8.09 -3.44 0.28
CA ILE A 26 -8.18 -4.29 -0.92
C ILE A 26 -7.63 -5.69 -0.63
N ARG A 27 -6.45 -5.79 0.01
CA ARG A 27 -5.87 -7.09 0.40
C ARG A 27 -6.83 -7.91 1.26
N ARG A 28 -7.48 -7.28 2.25
CA ARG A 28 -8.45 -7.97 3.11
C ARG A 28 -9.58 -8.56 2.30
N LYS A 29 -10.21 -7.76 1.42
CA LYS A 29 -11.27 -8.25 0.55
C LYS A 29 -10.79 -9.40 -0.35
N ALA A 30 -9.63 -9.25 -0.97
CA ALA A 30 -9.05 -10.31 -1.80
C ALA A 30 -8.76 -11.59 -1.00
N LYS A 31 -8.34 -11.47 0.26
CA LYS A 31 -8.15 -12.63 1.14
C LYS A 31 -9.48 -13.31 1.48
N ASP A 32 -10.52 -12.53 1.79
CA ASP A 32 -11.87 -13.06 2.03
C ASP A 32 -12.38 -13.81 0.78
N ASP A 33 -12.14 -13.27 -0.42
CA ASP A 33 -12.47 -13.92 -1.69
C ASP A 33 -11.67 -15.22 -1.91
N LEU A 34 -10.37 -15.25 -1.56
CA LEU A 34 -9.55 -16.48 -1.61
C LEU A 34 -10.02 -17.54 -0.62
N ASP A 35 -10.35 -17.14 0.61
CA ASP A 35 -10.83 -18.04 1.65
C ASP A 35 -12.17 -18.69 1.28
N ALA A 36 -13.03 -17.98 0.52
CA ALA A 36 -14.27 -18.51 -0.01
C ALA A 36 -14.06 -19.64 -1.05
N LEU A 37 -12.89 -19.69 -1.71
CA LEU A 37 -12.55 -20.71 -2.71
C LEU A 37 -11.91 -21.97 -2.12
N LYS A 38 -11.71 -22.04 -0.80
CA LYS A 38 -10.96 -23.11 -0.14
C LYS A 38 -11.49 -24.53 -0.37
N SER A 39 -12.80 -24.67 -0.67
CA SER A 39 -13.40 -25.96 -1.05
C SER A 39 -13.25 -26.31 -2.53
N ASP A 40 -12.93 -25.33 -3.38
CA ASP A 40 -13.00 -25.42 -4.83
C ASP A 40 -11.60 -25.51 -5.48
N ILE A 41 -10.54 -25.12 -4.74
CA ILE A 41 -9.15 -25.19 -5.17
C ILE A 41 -8.28 -26.00 -4.20
N GLY A 42 -7.15 -26.52 -4.69
CA GLY A 42 -6.20 -27.26 -3.85
C GLY A 42 -5.47 -26.38 -2.84
N GLU A 43 -5.08 -26.94 -1.70
CA GLU A 43 -4.38 -26.22 -0.62
C GLU A 43 -3.08 -25.56 -1.09
N ASP A 44 -2.30 -26.24 -1.95
CA ASP A 44 -1.06 -25.69 -2.52
C ASP A 44 -1.32 -24.47 -3.43
N GLU A 45 -2.45 -24.45 -4.13
CA GLU A 45 -2.83 -23.34 -5.00
C GLU A 45 -3.29 -22.14 -4.18
N LEU A 46 -4.12 -22.37 -3.16
CA LEU A 46 -4.53 -21.34 -2.21
C LEU A 46 -3.32 -20.71 -1.52
N ALA A 47 -2.38 -21.53 -1.01
CA ALA A 47 -1.18 -21.04 -0.35
C ALA A 47 -0.29 -20.20 -1.29
N ARG A 48 -0.20 -20.57 -2.57
CA ARG A 48 0.52 -19.76 -3.58
C ARG A 48 -0.18 -18.42 -3.83
N ALA A 49 -1.49 -18.42 -3.99
CA ALA A 49 -2.27 -17.21 -4.21
C ALA A 49 -2.18 -16.23 -3.02
N GLU A 50 -2.23 -16.73 -1.79
CA GLU A 50 -2.03 -15.91 -0.59
C GLU A 50 -0.63 -15.29 -0.54
N LYS A 51 0.41 -16.08 -0.84
CA LYS A 51 1.79 -15.58 -0.88
C LYS A 51 1.97 -14.50 -1.94
N GLU A 52 1.35 -14.66 -3.10
CA GLU A 52 1.37 -13.65 -4.17
C GLU A 52 0.62 -12.38 -3.76
N LEU A 53 -0.56 -12.53 -3.13
CA LEU A 53 -1.34 -11.41 -2.60
C LEU A 53 -0.53 -10.58 -1.58
N ASP A 54 0.20 -11.25 -0.68
CA ASP A 54 1.07 -10.59 0.29
C ASP A 54 2.27 -9.89 -0.38
N ALA A 55 2.89 -10.54 -1.38
CA ALA A 55 4.00 -9.97 -2.14
C ALA A 55 3.57 -8.71 -2.91
N LEU A 56 2.41 -8.74 -3.58
CA LEU A 56 1.83 -7.59 -4.28
C LEU A 56 1.49 -6.45 -3.32
N THR A 57 0.87 -6.78 -2.18
CA THR A 57 0.55 -5.79 -1.15
C THR A 57 1.82 -5.08 -0.67
N ARG A 58 2.85 -5.86 -0.34
CA ARG A 58 4.13 -5.32 0.11
C ARG A 58 4.77 -4.43 -0.95
N ALA A 59 4.83 -4.89 -2.20
CA ALA A 59 5.42 -4.13 -3.29
C ALA A 59 4.74 -2.76 -3.47
N HIS A 60 3.42 -2.69 -3.37
CA HIS A 60 2.70 -1.42 -3.47
C HIS A 60 2.86 -0.52 -2.25
N VAL A 61 2.95 -1.07 -1.04
CA VAL A 61 3.28 -0.29 0.16
C VAL A 61 4.67 0.31 0.03
N ASP A 62 5.67 -0.48 -0.37
CA ASP A 62 7.05 -0.02 -0.57
C ASP A 62 7.12 1.09 -1.66
N GLN A 63 6.33 0.97 -2.73
CA GLN A 63 6.20 2.01 -3.77
C GLN A 63 5.58 3.31 -3.23
N ILE A 64 4.57 3.22 -2.35
CA ILE A 64 3.96 4.40 -1.72
C ILE A 64 4.99 5.09 -0.81
N ASP A 65 5.73 4.32 -0.02
CA ASP A 65 6.78 4.85 0.87
C ASP A 65 7.90 5.55 0.09
N GLU A 66 8.37 4.95 -0.99
CA GLU A 66 9.38 5.56 -1.85
C GLU A 66 8.85 6.84 -2.53
N ALA A 67 7.60 6.82 -3.02
CA ALA A 67 6.96 7.99 -3.61
C ALA A 67 6.82 9.14 -2.59
N LEU A 68 6.42 8.83 -1.35
CA LEU A 68 6.35 9.80 -0.26
C LEU A 68 7.73 10.40 0.02
N LYS A 69 8.75 9.56 0.21
CA LYS A 69 10.12 9.99 0.51
C LYS A 69 10.66 10.94 -0.57
N ARG A 70 10.50 10.59 -1.85
CA ARG A 70 10.90 11.46 -2.96
C ARG A 70 10.15 12.79 -2.94
N LYS A 71 8.83 12.76 -2.71
CA LYS A 71 8.02 13.99 -2.73
C LYS A 71 8.31 14.89 -1.53
N GLU A 72 8.58 14.32 -0.37
CA GLU A 72 9.04 15.09 0.79
C GLU A 72 10.38 15.78 0.52
N ALA A 73 11.34 15.09 -0.08
CA ALA A 73 12.61 15.68 -0.45
C ALA A 73 12.42 16.84 -1.45
N GLU A 74 11.65 16.63 -2.52
CA GLU A 74 11.35 17.67 -3.52
C GLU A 74 10.65 18.90 -2.91
N LEU A 75 9.74 18.68 -1.95
CA LEU A 75 9.04 19.78 -1.26
C LEU A 75 9.94 20.57 -0.31
N LEU A 76 11.03 19.98 0.18
CA LEU A 76 11.97 20.61 1.12
C LEU A 76 13.20 21.20 0.42
N GLU A 77 13.51 20.73 -0.79
CA GLU A 77 14.54 21.31 -1.65
C GLU A 77 14.16 22.76 -2.03
N VAL A 78 15.16 23.64 -2.08
CA VAL A 78 15.00 25.08 -2.33
C VAL A 78 15.51 25.42 -3.72
#